data_AF-A0A7S2KXT7-F1
#
_entry.id   AF-A0A7S2KXT7-F1
#
_cell.length_a   1.000
_cell.length_b   1.000
_cell.length_c   1.000
_cell.angle_alpha   90.00
_cell.angle_beta   90.00
_cell.angle_gamma   90.00
#
_symmetry.space_group_name_H-M   'P 1'
#
loop_
_entity.id
_entity.type
_entity.pdbx_description
1 polymer ?
#
loop_
_entity_poly.entity_id
_entity_poly.type
_entity_poly.pdbx_seq_one_letter_code
_entity_poly.pdbx_strand_id
1 'polypeptide(L)'
;MIIADSGNDRVLRWKPGEDEGEVLAGGNGRGPGLDQLHEPRAVCLDDAGALYIGDRWNYRVVRWAPGATSGEVVAGGNGRGKGLQHLTYPYGVAVDGSGAVVVSDYLNHRVVRWRPGAAEGEVVAGGRGQGNELWQLFCPAGLCFLANGALLVVDSGNHRVMRWAEGGQKGRIVAGTEEFGVGANELTWPYAIALDPAGAMLIADYGNHRILRWVIGEKRGTVVAGDDNGKTGSKEDSFGPWTT
;
A
#
# COMPACT_ATOMS: atom_id res chain seq x y z
N MET A 1 3.29 12.31 11.23
CA MET A 1 2.50 11.15 10.79
C MET A 1 1.46 11.62 9.77
N ILE A 2 1.21 10.85 8.71
CA ILE A 2 0.16 11.14 7.71
C ILE A 2 -0.80 9.95 7.68
N ILE A 3 -2.10 10.21 7.72
CA ILE A 3 -3.14 9.18 7.77
C ILE A 3 -4.18 9.46 6.70
N ALA A 4 -4.51 8.43 5.91
CA ALA A 4 -5.74 8.41 5.14
C ALA A 4 -6.90 8.02 6.09
N ASP A 5 -7.69 9.01 6.48
CA ASP A 5 -8.84 8.85 7.37
C ASP A 5 -10.05 8.42 6.51
N SER A 6 -10.06 7.14 6.14
CA SER A 6 -10.99 6.60 5.13
C SER A 6 -12.46 6.88 5.46
N GLY A 7 -12.84 6.80 6.74
CA GLY A 7 -14.23 6.99 7.18
C GLY A 7 -14.72 8.43 7.06
N ASN A 8 -13.80 9.40 7.03
CA ASN A 8 -14.09 10.83 6.94
C ASN A 8 -13.64 11.45 5.61
N ASP A 9 -13.31 10.62 4.61
CA ASP A 9 -13.04 11.05 3.24
C ASP A 9 -11.94 12.15 3.14
N ARG A 10 -10.88 12.01 3.96
CA ARG A 10 -9.80 13.01 4.07
C ARG A 10 -8.42 12.39 4.39
N VAL A 11 -7.38 13.18 4.17
CA VAL A 11 -6.01 12.86 4.61
C VAL A 11 -5.55 13.92 5.59
N LEU A 12 -5.00 13.46 6.71
CA LEU A 12 -4.59 14.30 7.84
C LEU A 12 -3.09 14.14 8.12
N ARG A 13 -2.48 15.20 8.67
CA ARG A 13 -1.13 15.20 9.22
C ARG A 13 -1.14 15.60 10.68
N TRP A 14 -0.37 14.89 11.48
CA TRP A 14 0.01 15.29 12.84
C TRP A 14 1.52 15.50 12.91
N LYS A 15 1.95 16.63 13.46
CA LYS A 15 3.34 16.85 13.86
C LYS A 15 3.54 16.33 15.29
N PRO A 16 4.80 16.05 15.69
CA PRO A 16 5.10 15.62 17.05
C PRO A 16 4.54 16.59 18.10
N GLY A 17 3.74 16.08 19.03
CA GLY A 17 3.14 16.86 20.12
C GLY A 17 1.86 17.62 19.77
N GLU A 18 1.32 17.48 18.56
CA GLU A 18 -0.01 18.02 18.20
C GLU A 18 -1.12 17.01 18.54
N ASP A 19 -2.19 17.48 19.18
CA ASP A 19 -3.37 16.66 19.52
C ASP A 19 -4.44 16.67 18.40
N GLU A 20 -4.35 17.62 17.48
CA GLU A 20 -5.26 17.78 16.34
C GLU A 20 -4.53 17.62 15.01
N GLY A 21 -5.20 17.00 14.04
CA GLY A 21 -4.65 16.76 12.71
C GLY A 21 -4.99 17.90 11.74
N GLU A 22 -4.00 18.32 10.96
CA GLU A 22 -4.18 19.25 9.84
C GLU A 22 -4.68 18.49 8.61
N VAL A 23 -5.78 18.97 8.00
CA VAL A 23 -6.28 18.41 6.73
C VAL A 23 -5.34 18.81 5.60
N LEU A 24 -4.76 17.81 4.94
CA LEU A 24 -3.89 18.01 3.78
C LEU A 24 -4.60 17.78 2.45
N ALA A 25 -5.64 16.93 2.42
CA ALA A 25 -6.43 16.65 1.23
C ALA A 25 -7.84 16.14 1.59
N GLY A 26 -8.81 16.42 0.71
CA GLY A 26 -10.20 16.03 0.89
C GLY A 26 -10.89 16.82 2.02
N GLY A 27 -11.89 16.20 2.67
CA GLY A 27 -12.69 16.86 3.71
C GLY A 27 -13.82 17.75 3.20
N ASN A 28 -13.97 17.93 1.89
CA ASN A 28 -15.05 18.70 1.25
C ASN A 28 -16.26 17.81 0.86
N GLY A 29 -16.52 16.80 1.68
CA GLY A 29 -17.51 15.77 1.41
C GLY A 29 -17.03 14.68 0.45
N ARG A 30 -17.83 13.63 0.39
CA ARG A 30 -17.60 12.45 -0.43
C ARG A 30 -17.94 12.70 -1.89
N GLY A 31 -17.01 12.44 -2.80
CA GLY A 31 -17.31 12.53 -4.23
C GLY A 31 -16.09 12.51 -5.14
N PRO A 32 -16.31 12.60 -6.46
CA PRO A 32 -15.27 12.55 -7.47
C PRO A 32 -14.66 13.93 -7.79
N GLY A 33 -15.10 15.02 -7.13
CA GLY A 33 -14.46 16.34 -7.26
C GLY A 33 -12.95 16.27 -7.00
N LEU A 34 -12.16 17.17 -7.56
CA LEU A 34 -10.71 17.17 -7.37
C LEU A 34 -10.30 17.61 -5.95
N ASP A 35 -11.20 18.28 -5.25
CA ASP A 35 -11.11 18.66 -3.83
C ASP A 35 -11.82 17.66 -2.90
N GLN A 36 -12.36 16.56 -3.44
CA GLN A 36 -13.09 15.51 -2.73
C GLN A 36 -12.39 14.16 -2.84
N LEU A 37 -12.65 13.29 -1.87
CA LEU A 37 -12.20 11.90 -1.84
C LEU A 37 -13.39 10.98 -1.54
N HIS A 38 -13.23 9.68 -1.77
CA HIS A 38 -14.22 8.67 -1.42
C HIS A 38 -13.52 7.39 -0.93
N GLU A 39 -13.48 7.26 0.40
CA GLU A 39 -12.72 6.29 1.19
C GLU A 39 -11.26 6.15 0.74
N PRO A 40 -10.43 7.20 0.91
CA PRO A 40 -9.01 7.10 0.60
C PRO A 40 -8.37 5.97 1.41
N ARG A 41 -7.68 5.04 0.76
CA ARG A 41 -7.16 3.80 1.40
C ARG A 41 -5.65 3.76 1.52
N ALA A 42 -4.95 4.40 0.59
CA ALA A 42 -3.50 4.49 0.56
C ALA A 42 -3.07 5.94 0.49
N VAL A 43 -1.94 6.25 1.12
CA VAL A 43 -1.28 7.54 1.01
C VAL A 43 0.23 7.33 1.03
N CYS A 44 0.94 7.98 0.13
CA CYS A 44 2.39 8.13 0.19
C CYS A 44 2.80 9.55 -0.19
N LEU A 45 4.07 9.87 0.04
CA LEU A 45 4.70 11.13 -0.34
C LEU A 45 5.77 10.89 -1.39
N ASP A 46 5.95 11.85 -2.29
CA ASP A 46 7.22 11.99 -3.03
C ASP A 46 8.25 12.81 -2.23
N ASP A 47 9.49 12.89 -2.73
CA ASP A 47 10.59 13.65 -2.09
C ASP A 47 10.31 15.17 -2.01
N ALA A 48 9.39 15.68 -2.82
CA ALA A 48 8.95 17.07 -2.78
C ALA A 48 7.80 17.30 -1.77
N GLY A 49 7.33 16.24 -1.11
CA GLY A 49 6.24 16.28 -0.13
C GLY A 49 4.84 16.32 -0.74
N ALA A 50 4.68 16.02 -2.04
CA ALA A 50 3.36 15.88 -2.63
C ALA A 50 2.72 14.54 -2.21
N LEU A 51 1.43 14.59 -1.90
CA LEU A 51 0.64 13.41 -1.52
C LEU A 51 0.16 12.66 -2.75
N TYR A 52 0.23 11.33 -2.71
CA TYR A 52 -0.41 10.44 -3.69
C TYR A 52 -1.41 9.55 -2.95
N ILE A 53 -2.68 9.65 -3.33
CA ILE A 53 -3.78 9.09 -2.56
C ILE A 53 -4.54 8.09 -3.41
N GLY A 54 -4.63 6.84 -2.93
CA GLY A 54 -5.50 5.83 -3.50
C GLY A 54 -6.95 6.13 -3.12
N ASP A 55 -7.69 6.74 -4.05
CA ASP A 55 -9.06 7.19 -3.86
C ASP A 55 -10.02 6.05 -4.28
N ARG A 56 -10.27 5.15 -3.32
CA ARG A 56 -10.74 3.78 -3.54
C ARG A 56 -11.99 3.71 -4.42
N TRP A 57 -13.03 4.46 -4.05
CA TRP A 57 -14.33 4.38 -4.69
C TRP A 57 -14.49 5.31 -5.89
N ASN A 58 -13.54 6.22 -6.09
CA ASN A 58 -13.42 7.00 -7.32
C ASN A 58 -12.48 6.33 -8.35
N TYR A 59 -11.93 5.15 -8.04
CA TYR A 59 -11.15 4.32 -8.97
C TYR A 59 -9.95 5.06 -9.57
N ARG A 60 -9.25 5.85 -8.75
CA ARG A 60 -8.18 6.73 -9.20
C ARG A 60 -7.09 6.87 -8.15
N VAL A 61 -5.93 7.35 -8.58
CA VAL A 61 -4.94 7.96 -7.70
C VAL A 61 -4.92 9.46 -7.96
N VAL A 62 -5.02 10.25 -6.90
CA VAL A 62 -4.90 11.71 -6.97
C VAL A 62 -3.61 12.17 -6.32
N ARG A 63 -2.92 13.10 -6.98
CA ARG A 63 -1.75 13.80 -6.49
C ARG A 63 -2.15 15.17 -5.95
N TRP A 64 -1.70 15.52 -4.75
CA TRP A 64 -1.87 16.86 -4.17
C TRP A 64 -0.49 17.45 -3.86
N ALA A 65 -0.17 18.58 -4.49
CA ALA A 65 1.04 19.32 -4.16
C ALA A 65 0.93 19.92 -2.74
N PRO A 66 2.05 20.19 -2.05
CA PRO A 66 2.02 20.87 -0.75
C PRO A 66 1.22 22.18 -0.80
N GLY A 67 0.21 22.30 0.07
CA GLY A 67 -0.65 23.49 0.15
C GLY A 67 -1.72 23.61 -0.95
N ALA A 68 -1.85 22.63 -1.85
CA ALA A 68 -2.92 22.62 -2.82
C ALA A 68 -4.29 22.43 -2.15
N THR A 69 -5.33 23.03 -2.72
CA THR A 69 -6.74 22.87 -2.27
C THR A 69 -7.52 21.84 -3.10
N SER A 70 -6.90 21.33 -4.17
CA SER A 70 -7.45 20.29 -5.04
C SER A 70 -6.30 19.47 -5.63
N GLY A 71 -6.62 18.25 -6.05
CA GLY A 71 -5.67 17.31 -6.62
C GLY A 71 -5.70 17.23 -8.14
N GLU A 72 -4.79 16.43 -8.65
CA GLU A 72 -4.66 16.04 -10.04
C GLU A 72 -4.79 14.52 -10.16
N VAL A 73 -5.56 14.02 -11.12
CA VAL A 73 -5.63 12.56 -11.36
C VAL A 73 -4.37 12.12 -12.09
N VAL A 74 -3.59 11.23 -11.46
CA VAL A 74 -2.31 10.73 -11.99
C VAL A 74 -2.33 9.26 -12.38
N ALA A 75 -3.38 8.52 -12.00
CA ALA A 75 -3.65 7.16 -12.48
C ALA A 75 -5.14 6.84 -12.39
N GLY A 76 -5.68 6.06 -13.34
CA GLY A 76 -7.08 5.68 -13.37
C GLY A 76 -8.02 6.86 -13.66
N GLY A 77 -9.15 6.95 -12.94
CA GLY A 77 -10.14 8.02 -13.10
C GLY A 77 -11.17 7.80 -14.22
N ASN A 78 -11.02 6.74 -15.00
CA ASN A 78 -11.95 6.36 -16.08
C ASN A 78 -13.10 5.45 -15.60
N GLY A 79 -13.43 5.50 -14.30
CA GLY A 79 -14.36 4.58 -13.66
C GLY A 79 -13.82 3.15 -13.51
N ARG A 80 -14.63 2.28 -12.91
CA ARG A 80 -14.30 0.87 -12.67
C ARG A 80 -14.17 0.11 -13.99
N GLY A 81 -13.09 -0.64 -14.14
CA GLY A 81 -12.84 -1.47 -15.33
C GLY A 81 -11.59 -2.32 -15.25
N LYS A 82 -11.35 -3.14 -16.28
CA LYS A 82 -10.18 -4.05 -16.39
C LYS A 82 -9.10 -3.56 -17.37
N GLY A 83 -9.42 -2.58 -18.22
CA GLY A 83 -8.45 -1.99 -19.16
C GLY A 83 -7.30 -1.29 -18.42
N LEU A 84 -6.20 -1.01 -19.12
CA LEU A 84 -5.00 -0.40 -18.52
C LEU A 84 -5.17 1.08 -18.19
N GLN A 85 -6.25 1.72 -18.64
CA GLN A 85 -6.69 3.05 -18.26
C GLN A 85 -7.61 3.07 -17.01
N HIS A 86 -7.97 1.88 -16.50
CA HIS A 86 -8.86 1.73 -15.34
C HIS A 86 -8.12 1.18 -14.12
N LEU A 87 -8.65 1.53 -12.95
CA LEU A 87 -8.32 0.90 -11.67
C LEU A 87 -9.62 0.36 -11.05
N THR A 88 -9.50 -0.67 -10.22
CA THR A 88 -10.57 -1.16 -9.38
C THR A 88 -10.06 -1.35 -7.95
N TYR A 89 -10.45 -0.40 -7.08
CA TYR A 89 -10.06 -0.32 -5.67
C TYR A 89 -8.54 -0.22 -5.48
N PRO A 90 -7.93 0.94 -5.78
CA PRO A 90 -6.49 1.15 -5.52
C PRO A 90 -6.19 1.08 -4.02
N TYR A 91 -5.64 -0.04 -3.55
CA TYR A 91 -5.41 -0.31 -2.11
C TYR A 91 -4.00 0.03 -1.64
N GLY A 92 -3.03 0.01 -2.54
CA GLY A 92 -1.65 0.39 -2.32
C GLY A 92 -1.21 1.39 -3.39
N VAL A 93 -0.45 2.40 -2.97
CA VAL A 93 0.15 3.40 -3.85
C VAL A 93 1.58 3.61 -3.40
N ALA A 94 2.51 3.55 -4.35
CA ALA A 94 3.91 3.91 -4.18
C ALA A 94 4.32 4.84 -5.33
N VAL A 95 5.29 5.70 -5.10
CA VAL A 95 5.87 6.59 -6.12
C VAL A 95 7.37 6.39 -6.14
N ASP A 96 7.96 6.37 -7.34
CA ASP A 96 9.41 6.31 -7.51
C ASP A 96 10.01 7.72 -7.75
N GLY A 97 11.34 7.83 -7.74
CA GLY A 97 12.04 9.11 -7.94
C GLY A 97 11.85 9.74 -9.32
N SER A 98 11.23 9.04 -10.28
CA SER A 98 10.84 9.62 -11.57
C SER A 98 9.44 10.23 -11.56
N GLY A 99 8.72 10.11 -10.43
CA GLY A 99 7.32 10.49 -10.30
C GLY A 99 6.35 9.45 -10.85
N ALA A 100 6.82 8.25 -11.23
CA ALA A 100 5.93 7.19 -11.68
C ALA A 100 5.18 6.59 -10.48
N VAL A 101 3.88 6.40 -10.65
CA VAL A 101 2.98 5.89 -9.61
C VAL A 101 2.75 4.41 -9.85
N VAL A 102 3.01 3.59 -8.84
CA VAL A 102 2.75 2.16 -8.85
C VAL A 102 1.58 1.86 -7.92
N VAL A 103 0.56 1.19 -8.46
CA VAL A 103 -0.74 1.04 -7.82
C VAL A 103 -1.11 -0.44 -7.74
N SER A 104 -1.53 -0.89 -6.57
CA SER A 104 -2.15 -2.20 -6.44
C SER A 104 -3.60 -2.10 -6.91
N ASP A 105 -3.86 -2.69 -8.06
CA ASP A 105 -5.18 -2.72 -8.68
C ASP A 105 -5.93 -3.94 -8.13
N TYR A 106 -6.40 -3.78 -6.89
CA TYR A 106 -6.75 -4.85 -5.95
C TYR A 106 -7.68 -5.91 -6.57
N LEU A 107 -8.83 -5.51 -7.12
CA LEU A 107 -9.79 -6.46 -7.72
C LEU A 107 -9.45 -6.90 -9.14
N ASN A 108 -8.47 -6.26 -9.79
CA ASN A 108 -7.94 -6.73 -11.06
C ASN A 108 -6.72 -7.64 -10.87
N HIS A 109 -6.31 -7.89 -9.63
CA HIS A 109 -5.26 -8.86 -9.26
C HIS A 109 -3.93 -8.60 -9.98
N ARG A 110 -3.56 -7.32 -10.04
CA ARG A 110 -2.35 -6.86 -10.72
C ARG A 110 -1.80 -5.63 -10.01
N VAL A 111 -0.54 -5.34 -10.30
CA VAL A 111 0.10 -4.09 -9.93
C VAL A 111 0.50 -3.38 -11.23
N VAL A 112 0.17 -2.10 -11.31
CA VAL A 112 0.28 -1.32 -12.54
C VAL A 112 1.03 -0.02 -12.26
N ARG A 113 1.93 0.35 -13.17
CA ARG A 113 2.75 1.57 -13.11
C ARG A 113 2.26 2.59 -14.13
N TRP A 114 2.03 3.83 -13.69
CA TRP A 114 1.80 4.99 -14.56
C TRP A 114 3.01 5.90 -14.52
N ARG A 115 3.58 6.19 -15.69
CA ARG A 115 4.55 7.27 -15.84
C ARG A 115 3.82 8.62 -15.85
N PRO A 116 4.46 9.72 -15.43
CA PRO A 116 3.85 11.05 -15.52
C PRO A 116 3.29 11.33 -16.92
N GLY A 117 2.01 11.73 -16.99
CA GLY A 117 1.32 12.04 -18.25
C GLY A 117 0.85 10.83 -19.08
N ALA A 118 1.07 9.60 -18.63
CA ALA A 118 0.60 8.42 -19.35
C ALA A 118 -0.93 8.28 -19.31
N ALA A 119 -1.56 7.98 -20.44
CA ALA A 119 -3.00 7.75 -20.53
C ALA A 119 -3.43 6.38 -19.95
N GLU A 120 -2.51 5.42 -19.93
CA GLU A 120 -2.72 4.06 -19.42
C GLU A 120 -1.47 3.58 -18.69
N GLY A 121 -1.66 2.57 -17.83
CA GLY A 121 -0.59 2.00 -17.04
C GLY A 121 0.04 0.76 -17.66
N GLU A 122 1.18 0.38 -17.15
CA GLU A 122 1.93 -0.83 -17.53
C GLU A 122 1.85 -1.86 -16.39
N VAL A 123 1.48 -3.11 -16.67
CA VAL A 123 1.49 -4.16 -15.65
C VAL A 123 2.93 -4.49 -15.27
N VAL A 124 3.26 -4.36 -13.99
CA VAL A 124 4.61 -4.63 -13.45
C VAL A 124 4.67 -5.83 -12.50
N ALA A 125 3.51 -6.31 -12.02
CA ALA A 125 3.39 -7.58 -11.30
C ALA A 125 1.98 -8.17 -11.47
N GLY A 126 1.89 -9.50 -11.51
CA GLY A 126 0.61 -10.21 -11.71
C GLY A 126 0.01 -9.98 -13.10
N GLY A 127 -1.31 -9.75 -13.17
CA GLY A 127 -2.01 -9.42 -14.42
C GLY A 127 -2.28 -10.59 -15.36
N ARG A 128 -2.03 -11.83 -14.91
CA ARG A 128 -2.32 -13.07 -15.64
C ARG A 128 -3.51 -13.82 -15.04
N GLY A 129 -4.52 -13.06 -14.63
CA GLY A 129 -5.67 -13.55 -13.87
C GLY A 129 -5.38 -13.75 -12.38
N GLN A 130 -6.45 -13.98 -11.61
CA GLN A 130 -6.37 -14.36 -10.21
C GLN A 130 -5.71 -15.74 -10.06
N GLY A 131 -4.83 -15.89 -9.07
CA GLY A 131 -4.28 -17.18 -8.68
C GLY A 131 -3.08 -17.04 -7.75
N ASN A 132 -2.44 -18.17 -7.45
CA ASN A 132 -1.32 -18.25 -6.51
C ASN A 132 0.02 -18.62 -7.17
N GLU A 133 0.05 -18.79 -8.49
CA GLU A 133 1.31 -18.97 -9.21
C GLU A 133 2.28 -17.80 -9.00
N LEU A 134 3.57 -18.01 -9.23
CA LEU A 134 4.59 -16.96 -9.02
C LEU A 134 4.45 -15.76 -9.97
N TRP A 135 3.66 -15.88 -11.04
CA TRP A 135 3.32 -14.79 -11.96
C TRP A 135 1.88 -14.26 -11.78
N GLN A 136 1.15 -14.78 -10.79
CA GLN A 136 -0.20 -14.35 -10.44
C GLN A 136 -0.20 -13.65 -9.09
N LEU A 137 -1.28 -12.91 -8.86
CA LEU A 137 -1.60 -12.29 -7.59
C LEU A 137 -3.07 -12.57 -7.28
N PHE A 138 -3.46 -12.41 -6.03
CA PHE A 138 -4.83 -12.40 -5.58
C PHE A 138 -5.01 -11.25 -4.57
N CYS A 139 -5.77 -10.24 -4.99
CA CYS A 139 -6.08 -9.06 -4.16
C CYS A 139 -4.84 -8.36 -3.58
N PRO A 140 -3.89 -7.89 -4.43
CA PRO A 140 -2.69 -7.23 -3.94
C PRO A 140 -3.02 -5.91 -3.23
N ALA A 141 -2.43 -5.70 -2.06
CA ALA A 141 -2.67 -4.54 -1.20
C ALA A 141 -1.41 -3.67 -1.10
N GLY A 142 -0.78 -3.60 0.08
CA GLY A 142 0.41 -2.79 0.32
C GLY A 142 1.55 -3.02 -0.68
N LEU A 143 2.25 -1.93 -1.02
CA LEU A 143 3.39 -1.90 -1.90
C LEU A 143 4.53 -1.14 -1.23
N CYS A 144 5.77 -1.59 -1.42
CA CYS A 144 6.94 -0.76 -1.12
C CYS A 144 8.11 -1.14 -2.02
N PHE A 145 9.00 -0.17 -2.27
CA PHE A 145 10.22 -0.41 -3.04
C PHE A 145 11.38 -0.78 -2.12
N LEU A 146 12.19 -1.74 -2.57
CA LEU A 146 13.53 -1.95 -2.04
C LEU A 146 14.49 -0.93 -2.67
N ALA A 147 15.60 -0.64 -1.99
CA ALA A 147 16.61 0.31 -2.47
C ALA A 147 17.22 -0.05 -3.85
N ASN A 148 17.11 -1.30 -4.28
CA ASN A 148 17.55 -1.76 -5.60
C ASN A 148 16.45 -1.67 -6.68
N GLY A 149 15.34 -0.98 -6.42
CA GLY A 149 14.22 -0.82 -7.34
C GLY A 149 13.26 -2.00 -7.42
N ALA A 150 13.54 -3.12 -6.74
CA ALA A 150 12.60 -4.24 -6.70
C ALA A 150 11.35 -3.87 -5.89
N LEU A 151 10.20 -4.33 -6.38
CA LEU A 151 8.90 -4.08 -5.75
C LEU A 151 8.55 -5.21 -4.79
N LEU A 152 8.19 -4.87 -3.55
CA LEU A 152 7.49 -5.76 -2.64
C LEU A 152 5.99 -5.55 -2.79
N VAL A 153 5.26 -6.64 -2.92
CA VAL A 153 3.80 -6.68 -3.09
C VAL A 153 3.23 -7.54 -1.99
N VAL A 154 2.33 -6.97 -1.18
CA VAL A 154 1.51 -7.75 -0.26
C VAL A 154 0.41 -8.41 -1.07
N ASP A 155 0.56 -9.70 -1.32
CA ASP A 155 -0.37 -10.52 -2.08
C ASP A 155 -1.44 -11.06 -1.11
N SER A 156 -2.33 -10.16 -0.67
CA SER A 156 -3.17 -10.32 0.51
C SER A 156 -4.02 -11.58 0.50
N GLY A 157 -4.66 -11.86 -0.64
CA GLY A 157 -5.53 -13.03 -0.82
C GLY A 157 -4.78 -14.36 -0.89
N ASN A 158 -3.46 -14.32 -1.13
CA ASN A 158 -2.58 -15.49 -1.06
C ASN A 158 -1.71 -15.50 0.22
N HIS A 159 -1.98 -14.61 1.18
CA HIS A 159 -1.36 -14.63 2.51
C HIS A 159 0.17 -14.55 2.51
N ARG A 160 0.74 -13.82 1.55
CA ARG A 160 2.19 -13.76 1.34
C ARG A 160 2.67 -12.37 0.93
N VAL A 161 3.97 -12.15 1.07
CA VAL A 161 4.67 -11.01 0.48
C VAL A 161 5.56 -11.51 -0.65
N MET A 162 5.41 -10.90 -1.82
CA MET A 162 6.12 -11.24 -3.06
C MET A 162 7.11 -10.13 -3.42
N ARG A 163 8.35 -10.50 -3.75
CA ARG A 163 9.34 -9.61 -4.35
C ARG A 163 9.36 -9.79 -5.86
N TRP A 164 9.24 -8.70 -6.60
CA TRP A 164 9.35 -8.62 -8.05
C TRP A 164 10.57 -7.78 -8.43
N ALA A 165 11.48 -8.36 -9.20
CA ALA A 165 12.56 -7.58 -9.81
C ALA A 165 12.00 -6.68 -10.91
N GLU A 166 12.65 -5.55 -11.18
CA GLU A 166 12.26 -4.68 -12.28
C GLU A 166 12.29 -5.44 -13.63
N GLY A 167 11.19 -5.36 -14.38
CA GLY A 167 11.01 -6.12 -15.64
C GLY A 167 10.82 -7.64 -15.46
N GLY A 168 10.79 -8.14 -14.23
CA GLY A 168 10.61 -9.55 -13.92
C GLY A 168 9.23 -10.06 -14.33
N GLN A 169 9.18 -11.26 -14.92
CA GLN A 169 7.93 -11.91 -15.34
C GLN A 169 7.24 -12.71 -14.22
N LYS A 170 7.96 -12.95 -13.11
CA LYS A 170 7.46 -13.67 -11.93
C LYS A 170 8.10 -13.09 -10.67
N GLY A 171 7.38 -13.20 -9.55
CA GLY A 171 7.85 -12.86 -8.23
C GLY A 171 8.56 -14.01 -7.51
N ARG A 172 8.99 -13.72 -6.29
CA ARG A 172 9.50 -14.68 -5.32
C ARG A 172 8.87 -14.38 -3.97
N ILE A 173 8.39 -15.41 -3.27
CA ILE A 173 7.89 -15.27 -1.90
C ILE A 173 9.05 -14.89 -0.97
N VAL A 174 8.85 -13.84 -0.18
CA VAL A 174 9.84 -13.33 0.79
C VAL A 174 9.33 -13.30 2.23
N ALA A 175 8.02 -13.41 2.45
CA ALA A 175 7.40 -13.64 3.75
C ALA A 175 6.04 -14.33 3.60
N GLY A 176 5.61 -15.01 4.65
CA GLY A 176 4.42 -15.86 4.65
C GLY A 176 4.64 -17.21 3.96
N THR A 177 3.59 -18.02 3.97
CA THR A 177 3.47 -19.25 3.17
C THR A 177 2.35 -19.03 2.13
N GLU A 178 2.08 -20.03 1.29
CA GLU A 178 0.89 -19.99 0.42
C GLU A 178 -0.39 -20.41 1.16
N GLU A 179 -0.32 -20.60 2.48
CA GLU A 179 -1.40 -20.99 3.36
C GLU A 179 -1.63 -19.90 4.42
N PHE A 180 -2.87 -19.73 4.87
CA PHE A 180 -3.12 -18.85 6.01
C PHE A 180 -2.79 -19.55 7.34
N GLY A 181 -2.45 -18.77 8.35
CA GLY A 181 -2.21 -19.31 9.68
C GLY A 181 -1.70 -18.27 10.67
N VAL A 182 -1.50 -18.71 11.91
CA VAL A 182 -1.09 -17.84 13.04
C VAL A 182 0.38 -18.02 13.41
N GLY A 183 1.06 -19.01 12.82
CA GLY A 183 2.47 -19.28 13.06
C GLY A 183 3.36 -18.09 12.71
N ALA A 184 4.58 -18.07 13.25
CA ALA A 184 5.54 -16.98 13.01
C ALA A 184 5.99 -16.88 11.53
N ASN A 185 5.78 -17.93 10.75
CA ASN A 185 6.04 -17.98 9.31
C ASN A 185 4.79 -17.83 8.44
N GLU A 186 3.61 -17.71 9.06
CA GLU A 186 2.30 -17.67 8.38
C GLU A 186 1.73 -16.26 8.51
N LEU A 187 0.96 -15.84 7.51
CA LEU A 187 0.21 -14.58 7.52
C LEU A 187 -1.27 -14.92 7.30
N THR A 188 -2.15 -14.02 7.71
CA THR A 188 -3.58 -14.11 7.44
C THR A 188 -4.04 -12.75 6.94
N TRP A 189 -4.38 -12.69 5.64
CA TRP A 189 -4.80 -11.46 4.96
C TRP A 189 -3.91 -10.26 5.30
N PRO A 190 -2.60 -10.27 5.02
CA PRO A 190 -1.75 -9.10 5.28
C PRO A 190 -2.22 -7.92 4.41
N TYR A 191 -2.19 -6.70 4.94
CA TYR A 191 -2.73 -5.51 4.24
C TYR A 191 -1.66 -4.51 3.84
N ALA A 192 -0.74 -4.17 4.75
CA ALA A 192 0.25 -3.13 4.56
C ALA A 192 1.66 -3.65 4.81
N ILE A 193 2.62 -3.02 4.15
CA ILE A 193 4.03 -3.29 4.33
C ILE A 193 4.80 -1.96 4.35
N ALA A 194 5.79 -1.88 5.23
CA ALA A 194 6.80 -0.82 5.24
C ALA A 194 8.19 -1.45 5.45
N LEU A 195 9.25 -0.68 5.23
CA LEU A 195 10.61 -1.09 5.55
C LEU A 195 11.11 -0.27 6.75
N ASP A 196 11.76 -0.93 7.69
CA ASP A 196 12.57 -0.24 8.70
C ASP A 196 13.89 0.29 8.09
N PRO A 197 14.63 1.17 8.78
CA PRO A 197 15.91 1.71 8.26
C PRO A 197 16.98 0.64 7.98
N ALA A 198 16.87 -0.55 8.59
CA ALA A 198 17.76 -1.68 8.33
C ALA A 198 17.30 -2.53 7.12
N GLY A 199 16.16 -2.20 6.51
CA GLY A 199 15.57 -2.90 5.37
C GLY A 199 14.73 -4.12 5.74
N ALA A 200 14.40 -4.33 7.01
CA ALA A 200 13.46 -5.38 7.40
C ALA A 200 12.02 -4.94 7.11
N MET A 201 11.18 -5.88 6.72
CA MET A 201 9.78 -5.64 6.43
C MET A 201 8.99 -5.53 7.73
N LEU A 202 8.16 -4.51 7.86
CA LEU A 202 7.10 -4.41 8.85
C LEU A 202 5.77 -4.73 8.14
N ILE A 203 5.18 -5.86 8.47
CA ILE A 203 3.99 -6.40 7.78
C ILE A 203 2.80 -6.28 8.73
N ALA A 204 1.76 -5.56 8.29
CA ALA A 204 0.48 -5.54 8.98
C ALA A 204 -0.30 -6.81 8.64
N ASP A 205 -0.17 -7.81 9.50
CA ASP A 205 -0.80 -9.11 9.40
C ASP A 205 -2.24 -9.03 9.93
N TYR A 206 -3.08 -8.35 9.14
CA TYR A 206 -4.38 -7.81 9.56
C TYR A 206 -5.31 -8.87 10.15
N GLY A 207 -5.39 -10.06 9.54
CA GLY A 207 -6.26 -11.13 10.03
C GLY A 207 -5.79 -11.75 11.35
N ASN A 208 -4.53 -11.52 11.73
CA ASN A 208 -3.95 -11.99 12.99
C ASN A 208 -3.77 -10.86 14.03
N HIS A 209 -4.25 -9.65 13.76
CA HIS A 209 -4.20 -8.50 14.67
C HIS A 209 -2.79 -8.16 15.18
N ARG A 210 -1.77 -8.29 14.31
CA ARG A 210 -0.37 -8.10 14.68
C ARG A 210 0.45 -7.41 13.60
N ILE A 211 1.60 -6.85 14.02
CA ILE A 211 2.67 -6.39 13.14
C ILE A 211 3.85 -7.33 13.28
N LEU A 212 4.30 -7.89 12.17
CA LEU A 212 5.51 -8.72 12.10
C LEU A 212 6.67 -7.91 11.52
N ARG A 213 7.81 -7.93 12.20
CA ARG A 213 9.11 -7.57 11.63
C ARG A 213 9.74 -8.80 11.00
N TRP A 214 10.14 -8.73 9.73
CA TRP A 214 10.65 -9.86 8.97
C TRP A 214 11.84 -9.46 8.10
N VAL A 215 13.00 -10.09 8.29
CA VAL A 215 14.18 -9.84 7.44
C VAL A 215 14.12 -10.74 6.21
N ILE A 216 14.27 -10.16 5.01
CA ILE A 216 14.21 -10.93 3.75
C ILE A 216 15.27 -12.04 3.77
N GLY A 217 14.83 -13.27 3.53
CA GLY A 217 15.67 -14.48 3.60
C GLY A 217 15.50 -15.29 4.87
N GLU A 218 14.92 -14.70 5.92
CA GLU A 218 14.49 -15.46 7.10
C GLU A 218 13.21 -16.25 6.80
N LYS A 219 13.04 -17.34 7.55
CA LYS A 219 11.88 -18.25 7.42
C LYS A 219 10.66 -17.81 8.23
N ARG A 220 10.82 -16.88 9.17
CA ARG A 220 9.77 -16.42 10.09
C ARG A 220 9.99 -14.97 10.47
N GLY A 221 8.91 -14.27 10.81
CA GLY A 221 8.95 -12.94 11.41
C GLY A 221 8.97 -12.98 12.93
N THR A 222 9.13 -11.80 13.52
CA THR A 222 8.99 -11.54 14.96
C THR A 222 7.86 -10.55 15.18
N VAL A 223 6.96 -10.82 16.13
CA VAL A 223 5.88 -9.88 16.48
C VAL A 223 6.47 -8.68 17.19
N VAL A 224 6.17 -7.48 16.69
CA VAL A 224 6.66 -6.20 17.23
C VAL A 224 5.55 -5.25 17.68
N ALA A 225 4.29 -5.61 17.43
CA ALA A 225 3.11 -4.97 18.00
C ALA A 225 1.88 -5.87 17.80
N GLY A 226 0.89 -5.74 18.68
CA GLY A 226 -0.34 -6.51 18.65
C GLY A 226 -0.20 -7.92 19.24
N ASP A 227 -1.14 -8.80 18.90
CA ASP A 227 -1.26 -10.11 19.55
C ASP A 227 -0.13 -11.05 19.11
N ASP A 228 0.49 -11.74 20.06
CA ASP A 228 1.62 -12.63 19.77
C ASP A 228 1.21 -14.08 19.46
N ASN A 229 -0.05 -14.47 19.67
CA ASN A 229 -0.59 -15.82 19.41
C ASN A 229 -2.13 -15.92 19.62
N GLY A 230 -2.93 -14.98 19.12
CA GLY A 230 -4.40 -15.05 19.26
C GLY A 230 -4.91 -14.92 20.69
N LYS A 231 -4.12 -14.31 21.58
CA LYS A 231 -4.57 -13.80 22.87
C LYS A 231 -4.65 -12.29 22.77
N THR A 232 -5.86 -11.78 22.86
CA THR A 232 -6.14 -10.34 22.87
C THR A 232 -5.34 -9.68 24.00
N GLY A 233 -4.34 -8.88 23.63
CA GLY A 233 -3.52 -8.16 24.59
C GLY A 233 -2.46 -7.35 23.86
N SER A 234 -2.75 -6.08 23.62
CA SER A 234 -1.74 -5.11 23.19
C SER A 234 -0.59 -5.16 24.18
N LYS A 235 0.60 -5.62 23.75
CA LYS A 235 1.80 -5.12 24.39
C LYS A 235 1.80 -3.60 24.20
N GLU A 236 1.95 -2.86 25.29
CA GLU A 236 2.35 -1.46 25.22
C GLU A 236 3.79 -1.42 24.67
N ASP A 237 3.91 -1.63 23.36
CA ASP A 237 5.18 -1.55 22.68
C ASP A 237 5.42 -0.07 22.38
N SER A 238 6.20 0.58 23.24
CA SER A 238 6.71 1.92 23.00
C SER A 238 7.57 1.89 21.73
N PHE A 239 7.02 2.38 20.62
CA PHE A 239 7.83 2.67 19.44
C PHE A 239 8.84 3.75 19.85
N GLY A 240 10.13 3.39 19.83
CA GLY A 240 11.20 4.36 19.98
C GLY A 240 11.07 5.49 18.94
N PRO A 241 11.65 6.67 19.19
CA PRO A 241 11.48 7.82 18.33
C PRO A 241 11.89 7.48 16.90
N TRP A 242 10.99 7.74 15.95
CA TRP A 242 11.31 7.74 14.53
C TRP A 242 12.33 8.84 14.27
N THR A 243 13.60 8.48 14.09
CA THR A 243 14.61 9.43 13.61
C THR A 243 14.35 9.67 12.12
N THR A 244 14.08 10.93 11.81
CA THR A 244 13.89 11.50 10.46
C THR A 244 15.03 11.21 9.51
#